data_AF-A0A960ZD49-F1
#
_entry.id   AF-A0A960ZD49-F1
#
_cell.length_a   1.000
_cell.length_b   1.000
_cell.length_c   1.000
_cell.angle_alpha   90.00
_cell.angle_beta   90.00
_cell.angle_gamma   90.00
#
_symmetry.space_group_name_H-M   'P 1'
#
loop_
_entity.id
_entity.type
_entity.pdbx_description
1 polymer ?
#
loop_
_entity_poly.entity_id
_entity_poly.type
_entity_poly.pdbx_seq_one_letter_code
_entity_poly.pdbx_strand_id
1 'polypeptide(L)'
;MMLLAIISSVAWFVFEYLNFFILENWYYPNDKVFTTYGNYVWYLTSYTIIFPATFEFYHLFETIPWLKDKYAYGPKITFSKTFKTFILLFGILSSILMGLYPQEFFFTIWLNPAMIMGAMLGLLGFENLFTQLKNGNWTKMLLVAISMLSIAFIWEFINWGSGFFNSDQQINASYWKYSIPYIGLIQLPFSEMPILGYFGYIPYAWICWIQWNVAANLFGFDADVSLDNELN
;
A
#
# COMPACT_ATOMS: atom_id res chain seq x y z
N MET A 1 6.09 16.93 -0.97
CA MET A 1 6.74 15.91 -1.82
C MET A 1 7.99 15.26 -1.22
N MET A 2 9.01 15.99 -0.76
CA MET A 2 10.25 15.35 -0.25
C MET A 2 10.04 14.43 0.97
N LEU A 3 9.21 14.85 1.94
CA LEU A 3 8.86 14.00 3.09
C LEU A 3 8.11 12.74 2.68
N LEU A 4 7.19 12.85 1.71
CA LEU A 4 6.47 11.69 1.16
C LEU A 4 7.44 10.68 0.55
N ALA A 5 8.43 11.14 -0.21
CA ALA A 5 9.44 10.26 -0.81
C ALA A 5 10.27 9.51 0.23
N ILE A 6 10.71 10.20 1.29
CA ILE A 6 11.50 9.59 2.37
C ILE A 6 10.65 8.56 3.13
N ILE A 7 9.44 8.94 3.52
CA ILE A 7 8.53 8.05 4.26
C ILE A 7 8.13 6.85 3.39
N SER A 8 7.91 7.05 2.09
CA SER A 8 7.62 5.99 1.12
C SER A 8 8.73 4.95 1.07
N SER A 9 9.99 5.38 0.99
CA SER A 9 11.13 4.47 0.94
C SER A 9 11.26 3.64 2.22
N VAL A 10 11.13 4.28 3.39
CA VAL A 10 11.15 3.57 4.68
C VAL A 10 9.95 2.62 4.83
N ALA A 11 8.76 3.07 4.44
CA ALA A 11 7.53 2.29 4.55
C ALA A 11 7.58 1.02 3.69
N TRP A 12 8.03 1.12 2.44
CA TRP A 12 8.20 -0.05 1.58
C TRP A 12 9.33 -0.95 2.06
N PHE A 13 10.44 -0.38 2.57
CA PHE A 13 11.51 -1.19 3.16
C PHE A 13 11.02 -2.07 4.32
N VAL A 14 10.14 -1.54 5.18
CA VAL A 14 9.48 -2.35 6.23
C VAL A 14 8.58 -3.42 5.60
N PHE A 15 7.90 -3.10 4.49
CA PHE A 15 7.05 -4.06 3.78
C PHE A 15 7.86 -5.22 3.16
N GLU A 16 9.03 -4.93 2.59
CA GLU A 16 10.01 -5.94 2.14
C GLU A 16 10.52 -6.81 3.30
N TYR A 17 10.79 -6.19 4.45
CA TYR A 17 11.17 -6.94 5.64
C TYR A 17 10.04 -7.89 6.11
N LEU A 18 8.78 -7.48 6.03
CA LEU A 18 7.64 -8.34 6.33
C LEU A 18 7.49 -9.46 5.29
N ASN A 19 7.78 -9.18 4.02
CA ASN A 19 7.75 -10.14 2.91
C ASN A 19 8.72 -11.31 3.12
N PHE A 20 9.85 -11.07 3.78
CA PHE A 20 10.79 -12.13 4.16
C PHE A 20 10.15 -13.20 5.08
N PHE A 21 9.28 -12.81 6.01
CA PHE A 21 8.64 -13.77 6.95
C PHE A 21 7.63 -14.70 6.30
N ILE A 22 7.15 -14.36 5.10
CA ILE A 22 6.15 -15.14 4.35
C ILE A 22 6.77 -15.90 3.19
N LEU A 23 8.09 -16.15 3.25
CA LEU A 23 8.84 -16.85 2.19
C LEU A 23 8.76 -16.13 0.84
N GLU A 24 8.80 -14.79 0.88
CA GLU A 24 8.85 -13.92 -0.31
C GLU A 24 7.62 -14.10 -1.21
N ASN A 25 6.49 -13.45 -0.88
CA ASN A 25 5.34 -13.37 -1.78
C ASN A 25 5.71 -12.79 -3.15
N TRP A 26 6.69 -11.87 -3.15
CA TRP A 26 7.35 -11.37 -4.34
C TRP A 26 8.86 -11.38 -4.16
N TYR A 27 9.59 -11.54 -5.27
CA TYR A 27 11.05 -11.53 -5.31
C TYR A 27 11.56 -10.84 -6.58
N TYR A 28 12.83 -10.42 -6.55
CA TYR A 28 13.49 -9.71 -7.64
C TYR A 28 14.50 -10.63 -8.34
N PRO A 29 14.17 -11.26 -9.49
CA PRO A 29 15.06 -12.22 -10.16
C PRO A 29 16.29 -11.58 -10.83
N ASN A 30 16.30 -10.26 -11.02
CA ASN A 30 17.39 -9.52 -11.66
C ASN A 30 18.33 -8.91 -10.61
N ASP A 31 18.75 -9.70 -9.63
CA ASP A 31 19.62 -9.26 -8.52
C ASP A 31 21.10 -9.08 -8.92
N LYS A 32 21.47 -9.45 -10.15
CA LYS A 32 22.86 -9.37 -10.65
C LYS A 32 23.15 -8.15 -11.54
N VAL A 33 22.18 -7.24 -11.70
CA VAL A 33 22.36 -6.03 -12.51
C VAL A 33 23.35 -5.07 -11.85
N PHE A 34 23.28 -4.93 -10.53
CA PHE A 34 24.23 -4.14 -9.74
C PHE A 34 24.98 -5.01 -8.73
N THR A 35 25.97 -4.41 -8.06
CA THR A 35 26.54 -5.01 -6.84
C THR A 35 25.47 -5.07 -5.75
N THR A 36 25.66 -5.91 -4.72
CA THR A 36 24.72 -6.03 -3.60
C THR A 36 24.35 -4.67 -2.98
N TYR A 37 25.34 -3.81 -2.72
CA TYR A 37 25.11 -2.46 -2.23
C TYR A 37 24.43 -1.56 -3.26
N GLY A 38 24.78 -1.70 -4.54
CA GLY A 38 24.12 -1.00 -5.64
C GLY A 38 22.63 -1.31 -5.73
N ASN A 39 22.25 -2.59 -5.56
CA ASN A 39 20.84 -2.99 -5.53
C ASN A 39 20.09 -2.37 -4.36
N TYR A 40 20.67 -2.33 -3.14
CA TYR A 40 20.00 -1.68 -2.02
C TYR A 40 19.73 -0.20 -2.27
N VAL A 41 20.71 0.54 -2.81
CA VAL A 41 20.52 1.96 -3.16
C VAL A 41 19.47 2.11 -4.25
N TRP A 42 19.49 1.24 -5.27
CA TRP A 42 18.53 1.26 -6.37
C TRP A 42 17.10 0.97 -5.89
N TYR A 43 16.93 -0.02 -5.02
CA TYR A 43 15.65 -0.36 -4.40
C TYR A 43 15.13 0.78 -3.53
N LEU A 44 15.95 1.30 -2.62
CA LEU A 44 15.54 2.43 -1.76
C LEU A 44 15.13 3.66 -2.58
N THR A 45 15.82 3.91 -3.69
CA THR A 45 15.47 4.99 -4.64
C THR A 45 14.15 4.68 -5.34
N SER A 46 13.96 3.45 -5.83
CA SER A 46 12.71 3.02 -6.48
C SER A 46 11.51 3.15 -5.54
N TYR A 47 11.69 2.85 -4.26
CA TYR A 47 10.62 2.90 -3.26
C TYR A 47 10.14 4.32 -2.91
N THR A 48 10.89 5.35 -3.30
CA THR A 48 10.51 6.75 -3.03
C THR A 48 9.22 7.17 -3.76
N ILE A 49 8.88 6.53 -4.87
CA ILE A 49 7.78 6.97 -5.74
C ILE A 49 6.39 6.50 -5.28
N ILE A 50 6.32 5.52 -4.38
CA ILE A 50 5.06 4.81 -4.09
C ILE A 50 4.02 5.75 -3.45
N PHE A 51 4.39 6.45 -2.38
CA PHE A 51 3.45 7.40 -1.75
C PHE A 51 3.18 8.62 -2.62
N PRO A 52 4.20 9.28 -3.22
CA PRO A 52 3.96 10.38 -4.15
C PRO A 52 2.98 10.01 -5.26
N ALA A 53 3.20 8.89 -5.97
CA ALA A 53 2.30 8.45 -7.03
C ALA A 53 0.87 8.23 -6.50
N THR A 54 0.74 7.57 -5.33
CA THR A 54 -0.56 7.32 -4.70
C THR A 54 -1.32 8.61 -4.41
N PHE A 55 -0.63 9.63 -3.89
CA PHE A 55 -1.26 10.89 -3.50
C PHE A 55 -1.56 11.77 -4.72
N GLU A 56 -0.71 11.76 -5.74
CA GLU A 56 -0.97 12.43 -7.02
C GLU A 56 -2.22 11.86 -7.72
N PHE A 57 -2.37 10.53 -7.77
CA PHE A 57 -3.59 9.92 -8.32
C PHE A 57 -4.82 10.20 -7.46
N TYR A 58 -4.65 10.27 -6.13
CA TYR A 58 -5.72 10.67 -5.23
C TYR A 58 -6.21 12.09 -5.56
N HIS A 59 -5.29 13.04 -5.71
CA HIS A 59 -5.62 14.41 -6.12
C HIS A 59 -6.24 14.48 -7.51
N LEU A 60 -5.70 13.72 -8.47
CA LEU A 60 -6.29 13.60 -9.80
C LEU A 60 -7.75 13.17 -9.72
N PHE A 61 -8.07 12.16 -8.91
CA PHE A 61 -9.45 11.70 -8.75
C PHE A 61 -10.33 12.65 -7.93
N GLU A 62 -9.76 13.43 -7.01
CA GLU A 62 -10.48 14.52 -6.35
C GLU A 62 -10.90 15.63 -7.34
N THR A 63 -10.15 15.85 -8.42
CA THR A 63 -10.54 16.84 -9.46
C THR A 63 -11.76 16.41 -10.28
N ILE A 64 -12.16 15.14 -10.22
CA ILE A 64 -13.29 14.59 -10.98
C ILE A 64 -14.55 14.66 -10.10
N PRO A 65 -15.47 15.63 -10.32
CA PRO A 65 -16.56 15.90 -9.37
C PRO A 65 -17.47 14.69 -9.15
N TRP A 66 -17.75 13.92 -10.22
CA TRP A 66 -18.55 12.70 -10.12
C TRP A 66 -17.92 11.64 -9.22
N LEU A 67 -16.59 11.51 -9.16
CA LEU A 67 -15.93 10.55 -8.27
C LEU A 67 -15.88 11.08 -6.82
N LYS A 68 -15.61 12.38 -6.65
CA LYS A 68 -15.57 13.04 -5.34
C LYS A 68 -16.93 13.01 -4.63
N ASP A 69 -18.00 13.36 -5.33
CA ASP A 69 -19.31 13.56 -4.68
C ASP A 69 -20.11 12.26 -4.50
N LYS A 70 -19.87 11.26 -5.37
CA LYS A 70 -20.63 9.99 -5.39
C LYS A 70 -20.54 9.22 -4.06
N TYR A 71 -19.45 9.37 -3.33
CA TYR A 71 -19.17 8.62 -2.10
C TYR A 71 -19.22 9.49 -0.83
N ALA A 72 -19.68 10.74 -0.96
CA ALA A 72 -19.75 11.69 0.16
C ALA A 72 -20.89 11.38 1.15
N TYR A 73 -21.93 10.66 0.72
CA TYR A 73 -23.15 10.39 1.50
C TYR A 73 -23.43 8.90 1.67
N GLY A 74 -22.49 8.18 2.27
CA GLY A 74 -22.63 6.78 2.64
C GLY A 74 -23.15 6.55 4.07
N PRO A 75 -23.28 5.28 4.50
CA PRO A 75 -23.69 4.95 5.86
C PRO A 75 -22.66 5.47 6.88
N LYS A 76 -23.15 6.00 8.01
CA LYS A 76 -22.30 6.49 9.10
C LYS A 76 -21.82 5.31 9.93
N ILE A 77 -20.50 5.10 9.97
CA ILE A 77 -19.88 4.01 10.74
C ILE A 77 -19.00 4.60 11.83
N THR A 78 -19.32 4.25 13.07
CA THR A 78 -18.50 4.56 14.25
C THR A 78 -17.95 3.29 14.85
N PHE A 79 -16.63 3.20 14.98
CA PHE A 79 -15.99 2.06 15.59
C PHE A 79 -15.89 2.24 17.11
N SER A 80 -16.45 1.29 17.87
CA SER A 80 -16.33 1.29 19.33
C SER A 80 -14.89 1.04 19.77
N LYS A 81 -14.55 1.44 21.00
CA LYS A 81 -13.22 1.15 21.58
C LYS A 81 -12.95 -0.36 21.60
N THR A 82 -13.94 -1.16 21.95
CA THR A 82 -13.87 -2.63 21.93
C THR A 82 -13.52 -3.18 20.55
N PHE A 83 -14.17 -2.67 19.50
CA PHE A 83 -13.89 -3.11 18.13
C PHE A 83 -12.46 -2.74 17.71
N LYS A 84 -12.02 -1.51 18.00
CA LYS A 84 -10.64 -1.07 17.71
C LYS A 84 -9.61 -1.95 18.44
N THR A 85 -9.82 -2.24 19.72
CA THR A 85 -8.95 -3.15 20.49
C THR A 85 -8.95 -4.56 19.91
N PHE A 86 -10.12 -5.09 19.51
CA PHE A 86 -10.21 -6.40 18.88
C PHE A 86 -9.40 -6.46 17.58
N ILE A 87 -9.56 -5.48 16.69
CA ILE A 87 -8.80 -5.40 15.43
C ILE A 87 -7.29 -5.30 15.68
N LEU A 88 -6.87 -4.52 16.68
CA LEU A 88 -5.47 -4.44 17.07
C LEU A 88 -4.91 -5.79 17.52
N LEU A 89 -5.60 -6.47 18.45
CA LEU A 89 -5.18 -7.78 18.95
C LEU A 89 -5.19 -8.84 17.83
N PHE A 90 -6.21 -8.80 16.97
CA PHE A 90 -6.28 -9.67 15.82
C PHE A 90 -5.13 -9.44 14.85
N GLY A 91 -4.79 -8.18 14.54
CA GLY A 91 -3.65 -7.82 13.69
C GLY A 91 -2.29 -8.25 14.25
N ILE A 92 -2.11 -8.16 15.57
CA ILE A 92 -0.90 -8.67 16.25
C ILE A 92 -0.84 -10.19 16.15
N LEU A 93 -1.95 -10.88 16.46
CA LEU A 93 -2.02 -12.33 16.40
C LEU A 93 -1.79 -12.85 14.97
N SER A 94 -2.43 -12.24 13.97
CA SER A 94 -2.23 -12.60 12.57
C SER A 94 -0.81 -12.34 12.09
N SER A 95 -0.12 -11.31 12.60
CA SER A 95 1.30 -11.07 12.29
C SER A 95 2.21 -12.14 12.88
N ILE A 96 1.89 -12.67 14.06
CA ILE A 96 2.63 -13.80 14.64
C ILE A 96 2.37 -15.06 13.83
N LEU A 97 1.10 -15.34 13.51
CA LEU A 97 0.72 -16.50 12.69
C LEU A 97 1.31 -16.45 11.29
N MET A 98 1.45 -15.26 10.71
CA MET A 98 2.12 -15.02 9.43
C MET A 98 3.57 -15.54 9.44
N GLY A 99 4.32 -15.34 10.52
CA GLY A 99 5.69 -15.85 10.63
C GLY A 99 5.78 -17.34 10.98
N LEU A 100 4.78 -17.90 11.64
CA LEU A 100 4.75 -19.33 12.03
C LEU A 100 4.20 -20.24 10.93
N TYR A 101 3.23 -19.75 10.16
CA TYR A 101 2.47 -20.46 9.12
C TYR A 101 2.43 -19.60 7.85
N PRO A 102 3.59 -19.39 7.19
CA PRO A 102 3.73 -18.43 6.10
C PRO A 102 2.89 -18.79 4.87
N GLN A 103 2.67 -20.08 4.59
CA GLN A 103 1.90 -20.50 3.41
C GLN A 103 0.39 -20.28 3.57
N GLU A 104 -0.12 -20.31 4.80
CA GLU A 104 -1.54 -20.15 5.12
C GLU A 104 -1.89 -18.68 5.36
N PHE A 105 -0.99 -17.91 5.97
CA PHE A 105 -1.20 -16.51 6.37
C PHE A 105 -0.48 -15.50 5.46
N PHE A 106 0.01 -15.91 4.29
CA PHE A 106 0.72 -15.07 3.32
C PHE A 106 -0.03 -13.79 2.94
N PHE A 107 -1.36 -13.80 2.94
CA PHE A 107 -2.19 -12.65 2.57
C PHE A 107 -2.27 -11.58 3.67
N THR A 108 -1.94 -11.94 4.91
CA THR A 108 -2.13 -11.03 6.05
C THR A 108 -1.18 -9.85 6.04
N ILE A 109 -0.03 -9.94 5.35
CA ILE A 109 0.88 -8.81 5.14
C ILE A 109 0.17 -7.58 4.56
N TRP A 110 -0.82 -7.79 3.69
CA TRP A 110 -1.58 -6.72 3.03
C TRP A 110 -2.61 -6.05 3.93
N LEU A 111 -2.91 -6.63 5.10
CA LEU A 111 -3.94 -6.15 6.03
C LEU A 111 -3.37 -5.75 7.39
N ASN A 112 -2.40 -6.51 7.91
CA ASN A 112 -1.86 -6.38 9.26
C ASN A 112 -1.37 -4.97 9.58
N PRO A 113 -0.58 -4.29 8.70
CA PRO A 113 -0.12 -2.94 9.00
C PRO A 113 -1.28 -1.94 9.17
N ALA A 114 -2.33 -2.04 8.33
CA ALA A 114 -3.50 -1.18 8.44
C ALA A 114 -4.31 -1.50 9.70
N MET A 115 -4.49 -2.78 10.04
CA MET A 115 -5.17 -3.20 11.26
C MET A 115 -4.46 -2.69 12.51
N ILE A 116 -3.14 -2.87 12.59
CA ILE A 116 -2.34 -2.48 13.76
C ILE A 116 -2.27 -0.96 13.86
N MET A 117 -1.71 -0.28 12.86
CA MET A 117 -1.48 1.17 12.91
C MET A 117 -2.80 1.96 12.91
N GLY A 118 -3.77 1.54 12.11
CA GLY A 118 -5.09 2.20 12.05
C GLY A 118 -5.85 2.08 13.37
N ALA A 119 -5.87 0.89 13.97
CA ALA A 119 -6.51 0.71 15.27
C ALA A 119 -5.76 1.46 16.38
N MET A 120 -4.42 1.46 16.39
CA MET A 120 -3.62 2.21 17.35
C MET A 120 -3.91 3.71 17.28
N LEU A 121 -3.85 4.32 16.09
CA LEU A 121 -4.20 5.74 15.92
C LEU A 121 -5.61 6.03 16.43
N GLY A 122 -6.58 5.17 16.06
CA GLY A 122 -7.97 5.33 16.47
C GLY A 122 -8.21 5.13 17.98
N LEU A 123 -7.37 4.36 18.68
CA LEU A 123 -7.41 4.16 20.14
C LEU A 123 -6.76 5.33 20.88
N LEU A 124 -5.70 5.92 20.30
CA LEU A 124 -5.03 7.11 20.81
C LEU A 124 -5.82 8.40 20.56
N GLY A 125 -6.89 8.33 19.75
CA GLY A 125 -7.75 9.47 19.45
C GLY A 125 -7.26 10.32 18.27
N PHE A 126 -6.20 9.89 17.59
CA PHE A 126 -5.72 10.55 16.38
C PHE A 126 -6.63 10.28 15.19
N GLU A 127 -6.72 11.26 14.29
CA GLU A 127 -7.44 11.07 13.04
C GLU A 127 -6.66 10.15 12.09
N ASN A 128 -7.39 9.33 11.34
CA ASN A 128 -6.82 8.47 10.31
C ASN A 128 -7.77 8.36 9.11
N LEU A 129 -7.40 7.55 8.12
CA LEU A 129 -8.17 7.35 6.89
C LEU A 129 -9.65 7.01 7.14
N PHE A 130 -9.94 6.26 8.21
CA PHE A 130 -11.28 5.79 8.54
C PHE A 130 -12.09 6.78 9.39
N THR A 131 -11.50 7.89 9.85
CA THR A 131 -12.19 8.85 10.72
C THR A 131 -13.41 9.48 10.05
N GLN A 132 -13.35 9.73 8.74
CA GLN A 132 -14.45 10.36 7.98
C GLN A 132 -15.68 9.45 7.82
N LEU A 133 -15.54 8.14 8.05
CA LEU A 133 -16.66 7.20 8.01
C LEU A 133 -17.72 7.50 9.08
N LYS A 134 -17.32 8.13 10.21
CA LYS A 134 -18.26 8.59 11.25
C LYS A 134 -19.27 9.63 10.73
N ASN A 135 -18.84 10.41 9.74
CA ASN A 135 -19.65 11.44 9.10
C ASN A 135 -20.43 10.89 7.90
N GLY A 136 -20.18 9.65 7.49
CA GLY A 136 -20.74 9.05 6.28
C GLY A 136 -19.99 9.43 5.01
N ASN A 137 -18.81 10.04 5.11
CA ASN A 137 -18.00 10.39 3.94
C ASN A 137 -16.97 9.27 3.67
N TRP A 138 -17.20 8.51 2.59
CA TRP A 138 -16.38 7.38 2.16
C TRP A 138 -15.37 7.76 1.07
N THR A 139 -15.49 8.97 0.53
CA THR A 139 -14.73 9.49 -0.61
C THR A 139 -13.25 9.26 -0.43
N LYS A 140 -12.66 9.72 0.67
CA LYS A 140 -11.22 9.59 0.92
C LYS A 140 -10.75 8.14 0.88
N MET A 141 -11.42 7.25 1.60
CA MET A 141 -11.05 5.82 1.68
C MET A 141 -11.15 5.12 0.32
N LEU A 142 -12.19 5.43 -0.46
CA LEU A 142 -12.42 4.81 -1.77
C LEU A 142 -11.52 5.40 -2.85
N LEU A 143 -11.34 6.71 -2.90
CA LEU A 143 -10.45 7.35 -3.86
C LEU A 143 -9.00 6.91 -3.66
N VAL A 144 -8.53 6.77 -2.41
CA VAL A 144 -7.21 6.21 -2.12
C VAL A 144 -7.07 4.78 -2.66
N ALA A 145 -8.08 3.93 -2.46
CA ALA A 145 -8.09 2.57 -3.01
C ALA A 145 -8.05 2.55 -4.54
N ILE A 146 -8.86 3.39 -5.21
CA ILE A 146 -8.90 3.50 -6.67
C ILE A 146 -7.58 4.04 -7.22
N SER A 147 -6.93 4.96 -6.50
CA SER A 147 -5.60 5.51 -6.84
C SER A 147 -4.56 4.42 -6.94
N MET A 148 -4.39 3.63 -5.88
CA MET A 148 -3.43 2.54 -5.88
C MET A 148 -3.78 1.47 -6.91
N LEU A 149 -5.07 1.13 -7.09
CA LEU A 149 -5.47 0.17 -8.14
C LEU A 149 -5.09 0.64 -9.54
N SER A 150 -5.26 1.93 -9.84
CA SER A 150 -4.92 2.52 -11.14
C SER A 150 -3.40 2.52 -11.36
N ILE A 151 -2.65 2.90 -10.34
CA ILE A 151 -1.18 2.89 -10.36
C ILE A 151 -0.67 1.46 -10.50
N ALA A 152 -1.19 0.53 -9.72
CA ALA A 152 -0.82 -0.87 -9.77
C ALA A 152 -1.07 -1.48 -11.14
N PHE A 153 -2.19 -1.14 -11.79
CA PHE A 153 -2.44 -1.57 -13.16
C PHE A 153 -1.35 -1.07 -14.13
N ILE A 154 -0.93 0.18 -14.00
CA ILE A 154 0.16 0.76 -14.82
C ILE A 154 1.50 0.08 -14.50
N TRP A 155 1.80 -0.13 -13.22
CA TRP A 155 3.04 -0.76 -12.77
C TRP A 155 3.15 -2.21 -13.20
N GLU A 156 2.07 -3.00 -13.10
CA GLU A 156 2.04 -4.38 -13.62
C GLU A 156 2.26 -4.41 -15.13
N PHE A 157 1.63 -3.49 -15.88
CA PHE A 157 1.81 -3.38 -17.31
C PHE A 157 3.27 -3.05 -17.69
N ILE A 158 3.90 -2.11 -16.97
CA ILE A 158 5.31 -1.73 -17.18
C ILE A 158 6.25 -2.87 -16.76
N ASN A 159 5.98 -3.52 -15.63
CA ASN A 159 6.79 -4.62 -15.10
C ASN A 159 6.77 -5.81 -16.08
N TRP A 160 5.58 -6.26 -16.48
CA TRP A 160 5.40 -7.29 -17.49
C TRP A 160 6.05 -6.91 -18.82
N GLY A 161 5.83 -5.69 -19.31
CA GLY A 161 6.43 -5.19 -20.55
C GLY A 161 7.96 -5.19 -20.49
N SER A 162 8.53 -4.79 -19.35
CA SER A 162 9.99 -4.76 -19.17
C SER A 162 10.61 -6.15 -19.29
N GLY A 163 9.95 -7.19 -18.77
CA GLY A 163 10.37 -8.59 -18.91
C GLY A 163 10.08 -9.18 -20.29
N PHE A 164 8.93 -8.87 -20.89
CA PHE A 164 8.54 -9.40 -22.20
C PHE A 164 9.43 -8.91 -23.34
N PHE A 165 9.75 -7.61 -23.39
CA PHE A 165 10.57 -7.03 -24.46
C PHE A 165 12.08 -7.27 -24.28
N ASN A 166 12.52 -7.67 -23.08
CA ASN A 166 13.93 -7.88 -22.75
C ASN A 166 14.17 -9.23 -22.09
N SER A 167 13.52 -10.29 -22.61
CA SER A 167 13.55 -11.65 -22.04
C SER A 167 14.97 -12.18 -21.83
N ASP A 168 15.92 -11.75 -22.66
CA ASP A 168 17.28 -12.27 -22.70
C ASP A 168 18.28 -11.39 -21.93
N GLN A 169 17.83 -10.27 -21.35
CA GLN A 169 18.71 -9.30 -20.69
C GLN A 169 18.15 -8.85 -19.33
N GLN A 170 18.96 -9.02 -18.28
CA GLN A 170 18.66 -8.46 -16.96
C GLN A 170 18.99 -6.97 -16.95
N ILE A 171 18.05 -6.12 -17.40
CA ILE A 171 18.25 -4.67 -17.45
C ILE A 171 17.46 -3.92 -16.36
N ASN A 172 16.38 -4.51 -15.86
CA ASN A 172 15.54 -3.92 -14.82
C ASN A 172 15.81 -4.63 -13.49
N ALA A 173 16.63 -4.02 -12.62
CA ALA A 173 16.93 -4.56 -11.30
C ALA A 173 15.68 -4.65 -10.40
N SER A 174 14.73 -3.73 -10.57
CA SER A 174 13.47 -3.68 -9.81
C SER A 174 12.35 -4.51 -10.46
N TYR A 175 12.64 -5.35 -11.45
CA TYR A 175 11.64 -6.27 -12.00
C TYR A 175 11.24 -7.28 -10.93
N TRP A 176 9.95 -7.41 -10.64
CA TRP A 176 9.44 -8.33 -9.62
C TRP A 176 8.63 -9.47 -10.23
N LYS A 177 8.71 -10.64 -9.57
CA LYS A 177 7.87 -11.80 -9.83
C LYS A 177 7.16 -12.24 -8.56
N TYR A 178 5.98 -12.83 -8.71
CA TYR A 178 5.17 -13.32 -7.60
C TYR A 178 5.36 -14.83 -7.38
N SER A 179 5.49 -15.21 -6.12
CA SER A 179 5.55 -16.60 -5.64
C SER A 179 4.44 -16.82 -4.61
N ILE A 180 3.19 -16.63 -5.04
CA ILE A 180 2.04 -16.69 -4.14
C ILE A 180 1.53 -18.14 -4.02
N PRO A 181 1.41 -18.69 -2.80
CA PRO A 181 0.81 -19.99 -2.58
C PRO A 181 -0.66 -20.03 -3.06
N TYR A 182 -1.06 -21.11 -3.75
CA TYR A 182 -2.46 -21.44 -4.09
C TYR A 182 -3.21 -20.50 -5.06
N ILE A 183 -2.65 -19.36 -5.47
CA ILE A 183 -3.29 -18.40 -6.40
C ILE A 183 -2.75 -18.59 -7.82
N GLY A 184 -3.10 -19.71 -8.46
CA GLY A 184 -2.73 -20.03 -9.85
C GLY A 184 -3.89 -20.01 -10.85
N LEU A 185 -5.03 -19.39 -10.51
CA LEU A 185 -6.30 -19.71 -11.18
C LEU A 185 -6.68 -18.82 -12.35
N ILE A 186 -6.38 -17.51 -12.34
CA ILE A 186 -6.59 -16.60 -13.49
C ILE A 186 -5.56 -15.46 -13.43
N GLN A 187 -4.58 -15.50 -14.33
CA GLN A 187 -3.60 -14.43 -14.53
C GLN A 187 -4.06 -13.55 -15.70
N LEU A 188 -3.91 -12.23 -15.56
CA LEU A 188 -4.15 -11.32 -16.68
C LEU A 188 -3.01 -11.46 -17.69
N PRO A 189 -3.29 -11.37 -19.00
CA PRO A 189 -2.26 -11.57 -20.03
C PRO A 189 -1.13 -10.53 -20.00
N PHE A 190 -1.32 -9.39 -19.33
CA PHE A 190 -0.38 -8.27 -19.27
C PHE A 190 0.14 -7.98 -17.85
N SER A 191 0.08 -8.96 -16.95
CA SER A 191 0.44 -8.79 -15.54
C SER A 191 1.10 -10.05 -15.00
N GLU A 192 2.13 -9.88 -14.18
CA GLU A 192 2.71 -11.00 -13.42
C GLU A 192 1.80 -11.39 -12.24
N MET A 193 0.98 -10.45 -11.76
CA MET A 193 0.04 -10.68 -10.66
C MET A 193 -1.25 -11.39 -11.11
N PRO A 194 -1.75 -12.38 -10.35
CA PRO A 194 -3.10 -12.94 -10.54
C PRO A 194 -4.19 -11.92 -10.18
N ILE A 195 -5.40 -12.08 -10.74
CA ILE A 195 -6.53 -11.16 -10.47
C ILE A 195 -6.81 -11.00 -8.97
N LEU A 196 -6.73 -12.10 -8.21
CA LEU A 196 -6.95 -12.06 -6.77
C LEU A 196 -5.88 -11.21 -6.04
N GLY A 197 -4.67 -11.15 -6.58
CA GLY A 197 -3.61 -10.31 -6.07
C GLY A 197 -3.94 -8.82 -6.15
N TYR A 198 -4.66 -8.38 -7.19
CA TYR A 198 -5.01 -6.97 -7.34
C TYR A 198 -5.84 -6.43 -6.18
N PHE A 199 -6.63 -7.28 -5.51
CA PHE A 199 -7.37 -6.88 -4.32
C PHE A 199 -6.46 -6.55 -3.13
N GLY A 200 -5.20 -6.99 -3.12
CA GLY A 200 -4.18 -6.62 -2.15
C GLY A 200 -3.73 -5.16 -2.27
N TYR A 201 -3.83 -4.55 -3.46
CA TYR A 201 -3.51 -3.13 -3.66
C TYR A 201 -4.47 -2.19 -2.95
N ILE A 202 -5.74 -2.60 -2.75
CA ILE A 202 -6.75 -1.82 -2.02
C ILE A 202 -6.32 -1.56 -0.56
N PRO A 203 -6.11 -2.60 0.27
CA PRO A 203 -5.68 -2.38 1.64
C PRO A 203 -4.24 -1.84 1.69
N TYR A 204 -3.39 -2.13 0.71
CA TYR A 204 -2.07 -1.50 0.62
C TYR A 204 -2.16 0.03 0.46
N ALA A 205 -3.11 0.53 -0.33
CA ALA A 205 -3.38 1.96 -0.42
C ALA A 205 -3.73 2.57 0.94
N TRP A 206 -4.55 1.86 1.72
CA TRP A 206 -4.90 2.27 3.07
C TRP A 206 -3.70 2.25 4.02
N ILE A 207 -2.82 1.25 3.89
CA ILE A 207 -1.56 1.18 4.63
C ILE A 207 -0.71 2.42 4.36
N CYS A 208 -0.53 2.79 3.08
CA CYS A 208 0.26 3.98 2.71
C CYS A 208 -0.26 5.24 3.40
N TRP A 209 -1.59 5.46 3.34
CA TRP A 209 -2.21 6.62 3.98
C TRP A 209 -2.09 6.58 5.51
N ILE A 210 -2.29 5.41 6.12
CA ILE A 210 -2.18 5.25 7.57
C ILE A 210 -0.73 5.46 8.03
N GLN A 211 0.26 4.97 7.30
CA GLN A 211 1.68 5.21 7.58
C GLN A 211 2.05 6.68 7.47
N TRP A 212 1.50 7.39 6.48
CA TRP A 212 1.63 8.85 6.40
C TRP A 212 1.06 9.54 7.64
N ASN A 213 -0.15 9.18 8.08
CA ASN A 213 -0.74 9.72 9.31
C ASN A 213 0.12 9.38 10.55
N VAL A 214 0.65 8.16 10.65
CA VAL A 214 1.55 7.77 11.74
C VAL A 214 2.80 8.65 11.74
N ALA A 215 3.44 8.83 10.59
CA ALA A 215 4.63 9.67 10.47
C ALA A 215 4.32 11.13 10.86
N ALA A 216 3.21 11.69 10.40
CA ALA A 216 2.76 13.03 10.76
C ALA A 216 2.60 13.22 12.27
N ASN A 217 1.95 12.26 12.94
CA ASN A 217 1.76 12.29 14.40
C ASN A 217 3.06 12.05 15.18
N LEU A 218 3.99 11.24 14.66
CA LEU A 218 5.27 10.96 15.30
C LEU A 218 6.26 12.14 15.19
N PHE A 219 6.31 12.79 14.03
CA PHE A 219 7.27 13.86 13.74
C PHE A 219 6.67 15.27 13.91
N GLY A 220 5.36 15.38 14.17
CA GLY A 220 4.69 16.64 14.47
C GLY A 220 4.52 17.57 13.27
N PHE A 221 4.31 17.02 12.07
CA PHE A 221 3.98 17.80 10.87
C PHE A 221 2.51 17.60 10.47
N ASP A 222 1.98 18.50 9.64
CA ASP A 222 0.60 18.40 9.16
C ASP A 222 0.43 17.25 8.16
N ALA A 223 -0.47 16.32 8.47
CA ALA A 223 -0.80 15.19 7.60
C ALA A 223 -1.69 15.60 6.42
N ASP A 224 -2.22 16.83 6.42
CA ASP A 224 -3.09 17.28 5.36
C ASP A 224 -2.33 17.40 4.04
N VAL A 225 -2.93 16.82 3.03
CA VAL A 225 -2.45 16.87 1.64
C VAL A 225 -3.52 17.48 0.74
N SER A 226 -4.61 18.02 1.30
CA SER A 226 -5.69 18.62 0.52
C SER A 226 -5.20 19.74 -0.40
N LEU A 227 -5.80 19.79 -1.60
CA LEU A 227 -5.52 20.82 -2.61
C LEU A 227 -6.01 22.21 -2.18
N ASP A 228 -6.88 22.30 -1.17
CA ASP A 228 -7.51 23.55 -0.74
C ASP A 228 -6.51 24.50 -0.04
N ASN A 229 -5.37 23.99 0.45
CA ASN A 229 -4.35 24.77 1.14
C ASN A 229 -3.41 25.56 0.21
N GLU A 230 -3.36 25.25 -1.08
CA GLU A 230 -2.45 25.93 -2.04
C GLU A 230 -3.12 27.09 -2.80
N LEU A 231 -4.43 27.31 -2.63
CA LEU A 231 -5.19 28.35 -3.32
C LEU A 231 -5.51 29.60 -2.47
N ASN A 232 -4.90 29.74 -1.30
CA ASN A 232 -5.05 30.92 -0.43
C ASN A 232 -3.73 31.68 -0.23
#